data_AF-A0A482Z6H4-F1
#
_entry.id   AF-A0A482Z6H4-F1
#
_cell.length_a   1.000
_cell.length_b   1.000
_cell.length_c   1.000
_cell.angle_alpha   90.00
_cell.angle_beta   90.00
_cell.angle_gamma   90.00
#
_symmetry.space_group_name_H-M   'P 1'
#
loop_
_entity.id
_entity.type
_entity.pdbx_description
1 polymer ?
#
loop_
_entity_poly.entity_id
_entity_poly.type
_entity_poly.pdbx_seq_one_letter_code
_entity_poly.pdbx_strand_id
1 'polypeptide(L)' 'MKTSILLFIVGLTLLFEVLAATEVQEGERACLDIGDLCGPDKPCCSGSYCSPRWGWCIYSK' A
#
# COMPACT_ATOMS: atom_id res chain seq x y z
N MET A 1 -34.18 -15.32 -18.71
CA MET A 1 -32.87 -15.08 -19.36
C MET A 1 -32.37 -13.65 -19.17
N LYS A 2 -33.08 -12.59 -19.60
CA LYS A 2 -32.67 -11.17 -19.45
C LYS A 2 -32.28 -10.72 -18.03
N THR A 3 -33.08 -11.05 -17.01
CA THR A 3 -32.82 -10.64 -15.62
C THR A 3 -31.62 -11.34 -15.00
N SER A 4 -31.29 -12.55 -15.47
CA SER A 4 -30.16 -13.32 -14.96
C SER A 4 -28.85 -12.67 -15.36
N ILE A 5 -28.76 -12.18 -16.59
CA ILE A 5 -27.55 -11.52 -17.13
C ILE A 5 -27.22 -10.26 -16.33
N LEU A 6 -28.24 -9.48 -15.95
CA LEU A 6 -28.07 -8.29 -15.13
C LEU A 6 -27.53 -8.61 -13.73
N LEU A 7 -28.02 -9.69 -13.10
CA LEU A 7 -27.52 -10.13 -11.80
C LEU A 7 -26.05 -10.59 -11.86
N PHE A 8 -25.66 -11.26 -12.94
CA PHE A 8 -24.26 -11.65 -13.16
C PHE A 8 -23.33 -10.45 -13.32
N ILE A 9 -23.74 -9.44 -14.09
CA ILE A 9 -22.94 -8.22 -14.30
C ILE A 9 -22.75 -7.47 -12.97
N VAL A 10 -23.82 -7.30 -12.19
CA VAL A 10 -23.76 -6.62 -10.88
C VAL A 10 -22.90 -7.41 -9.88
N GLY A 11 -22.99 -8.74 -9.88
CA GLY A 11 -22.15 -9.58 -9.04
C GLY A 11 -20.66 -9.47 -9.39
N LEU A 12 -20.34 -9.43 -10.68
CA LEU A 12 -18.96 -9.27 -11.17
C LEU A 12 -18.38 -7.89 -10.80
N THR A 13 -19.14 -6.81 -10.95
CA THR A 13 -18.66 -5.47 -10.57
C THR A 13 -18.36 -5.35 -9.08
N LEU A 14 -19.20 -5.95 -8.22
CA LEU A 14 -18.96 -5.98 -6.78
C LEU A 14 -17.73 -6.82 -6.41
N LEU A 15 -17.49 -7.93 -7.12
CA LEU A 15 -16.29 -8.74 -6.93
C LEU A 15 -15.01 -7.98 -7.29
N PHE A 16 -15.03 -7.19 -8.38
CA PHE A 16 -13.90 -6.38 -8.80
C PHE A 16 -13.59 -5.26 -7.79
N GLU A 17 -14.59 -4.60 -7.21
CA GLU A 17 -14.37 -3.59 -6.17
C GLU A 17 -13.80 -4.19 -4.88
N VAL A 18 -14.27 -5.38 -4.48
CA VAL A 18 -13.71 -6.10 -3.32
C VAL A 18 -12.29 -6.55 -3.60
N LEU A 19 -12.00 -7.05 -4.81
CA LEU A 19 -10.65 -7.43 -5.20
C LEU A 19 -9.72 -6.22 -5.17
N ALA A 20 -10.16 -5.08 -5.72
CA ALA A 20 -9.44 -3.79 -5.71
C ALA A 20 -9.13 -3.28 -4.30
N ALA A 21 -10.07 -3.45 -3.37
CA ALA A 21 -9.85 -3.09 -1.96
C ALA A 21 -8.88 -4.05 -1.26
N THR A 22 -8.80 -5.31 -1.69
CA THR A 22 -7.89 -6.31 -1.10
C THR A 22 -6.48 -6.26 -1.67
N GLU A 23 -6.31 -5.90 -2.95
CA GLU A 23 -4.97 -5.77 -3.56
C GLU A 23 -4.18 -4.52 -3.11
N VAL A 24 -4.84 -3.59 -2.41
CA VAL A 24 -4.18 -2.46 -1.74
C VAL A 24 -3.48 -2.85 -0.42
N GLN A 25 -3.63 -4.08 0.07
CA GLN A 25 -3.16 -4.45 1.42
C GLN A 25 -1.97 -5.42 1.49
N GLU A 26 -1.43 -5.94 0.38
CA GLU A 26 -0.46 -7.05 0.52
C GLU A 26 0.70 -7.07 -0.50
N GLY A 27 1.11 -5.91 -1.02
CA GLY A 27 2.03 -5.89 -2.18
C GLY A 27 3.31 -5.08 -2.05
N GLU A 28 3.33 -4.00 -1.27
CA GLU A 28 4.51 -3.14 -1.19
C GLU A 28 4.73 -2.79 0.26
N ARG A 29 5.74 -3.41 0.88
CA ARG A 29 6.42 -2.78 2.01
C ARG A 29 7.08 -1.53 1.46
N ALA A 30 6.28 -0.48 1.22
CA ALA A 30 6.72 0.81 0.78
C ALA A 30 7.72 1.27 1.84
N CYS A 31 9.00 1.16 1.48
CA CYS A 31 10.03 1.72 2.30
C CYS A 31 9.83 3.24 2.33
N LEU A 32 10.17 3.86 3.44
CA LEU A 32 9.95 5.29 3.62
C LEU A 32 11.00 6.10 2.86
N ASP A 33 10.54 7.18 2.22
CA ASP A 33 11.40 8.10 1.48
C ASP A 33 11.97 9.18 2.44
N ILE A 34 12.89 10.00 1.95
CA ILE A 34 13.57 11.00 2.75
C ILE A 34 12.58 12.07 3.23
N GLY A 35 12.62 12.34 4.54
CA GLY A 35 11.70 13.23 5.22
C GLY A 35 10.46 12.53 5.81
N ASP A 36 10.21 11.27 5.44
CA ASP A 36 9.13 10.49 6.05
C ASP A 36 9.51 10.02 7.46
N LEU A 37 8.49 9.96 8.32
CA LEU A 37 8.60 9.54 9.72
C LEU A 37 8.86 8.03 9.83
N CYS A 38 10.01 7.66 10.39
CA CYS A 38 10.51 6.30 10.44
C CYS A 38 10.44 5.69 11.85
N GLY A 39 10.38 4.36 11.91
CA GLY A 39 10.24 3.60 13.16
C GLY A 39 10.59 2.12 13.00
N PRO A 40 10.52 1.32 14.07
CA PRO A 40 10.90 -0.09 14.04
C PRO A 40 10.08 -0.93 13.04
N ASP A 41 8.82 -0.55 12.83
CA ASP A 41 7.90 -1.24 11.91
C ASP A 41 7.92 -0.67 10.49
N LYS A 42 8.62 0.46 10.27
CA LYS A 42 8.65 1.20 9.00
C LYS A 42 10.10 1.56 8.63
N PRO A 43 10.81 0.66 7.94
CA PRO A 43 12.17 0.91 7.50
C PRO A 43 12.23 1.93 6.36
N CYS A 44 13.31 2.71 6.33
CA CYS A 44 13.63 3.61 5.21
C CYS A 44 14.09 2.83 3.98
N CYS A 45 13.95 3.43 2.79
CA CYS A 45 14.44 2.84 1.55
C CYS A 45 15.97 2.70 1.51
N SER A 46 16.46 1.83 0.62
CA SER A 46 17.89 1.64 0.40
C SER A 46 18.55 2.97 -0.01
N GLY A 47 19.63 3.36 0.69
CA GLY A 47 20.31 4.66 0.49
C GLY A 47 19.92 5.74 1.51
N SER A 48 18.89 5.49 2.33
CA SER A 48 18.53 6.32 3.47
C SER A 48 18.52 5.50 4.77
N TYR A 49 18.65 6.19 5.91
CA TYR A 49 18.54 5.58 7.22
C TYR A 49 17.66 6.42 8.14
N CYS A 50 17.06 5.76 9.13
CA CYS A 50 16.23 6.44 10.11
C CYS A 50 17.11 7.22 11.09
N SER A 51 16.98 8.54 11.12
CA SER A 51 17.78 9.36 12.02
C SER A 51 17.32 9.20 13.47
N PRO A 52 18.17 8.74 14.42
CA PRO A 52 17.77 8.60 15.82
C PRO A 52 17.53 9.94 16.52
N ARG A 53 18.02 11.04 15.92
CA ARG A 53 17.88 12.39 16.46
C ARG A 53 16.54 13.03 16.11
N TRP A 54 15.97 12.68 14.97
CA TRP A 54 14.79 13.37 14.42
C TRP A 54 13.60 12.46 14.16
N GLY A 55 13.82 11.15 13.98
CA GLY A 55 12.74 10.19 13.71
C GLY A 55 12.21 10.21 12.28
N TRP A 56 13.00 10.69 11.31
CA TRP A 56 12.68 10.60 9.88
C TRP A 56 13.87 10.11 9.05
N CYS A 57 13.57 9.61 7.85
CA CYS A 57 14.57 9.09 6.92
C CYS A 57 15.45 10.21 6.36
N ILE A 58 16.77 10.00 6.35
CA ILE A 58 17.77 10.91 5.80
C ILE A 58 18.79 10.15 4.95
N TYR A 59 19.48 10.85 4.04
CA TYR A 59 20.56 10.25 3.23
C TYR A 59 21.60 9.58 4.11
N SER A 60 21.95 8.33 3.79
CA SER A 60 23.15 7.70 4.34
C SER A 60 24.37 8.40 3.75
N LYS A 61 25.30 8.83 4.61
CA LYS A 61 26.53 9.51 4.19
C LYS A 61 27.54 8.57 3.55
#